data_AF-A0A920N1R2-F1
#
_entry.id   AF-A0A920N1R2-F1
#
_cell.length_a   1.000
_cell.length_b   1.000
_cell.length_c   1.000
_cell.angle_alpha   90.00
_cell.angle_beta   90.00
_cell.angle_gamma   90.00
#
_symmetry.space_group_name_H-M   'P 1'
#
loop_
_entity.id
_entity.type
_entity.pdbx_description
1 polymer ?
#
loop_
_entity_poly.entity_id
_entity_poly.type
_entity_poly.pdbx_seq_one_letter_code
_entity_poly.pdbx_strand_id
1 'polypeptide(L)'
;MSVVPVIYVIEGPERQQAREHLRWLVLVDAGSRPGGGVAVKGILEDFHQRGSISLAGLQLRHKNLSGLRVPGAKLARVDFTGTKLVGADLHGADLTAVNFDGADLNSANLAEASLPGGRARGTDLRRVDLSGCDCREADFSGADLRDAKLAGTHLYMANFRDATLTGLRLGMTPASGIGYRGTEMSAAVILGPDLRLADFTSAEMSGADLSGAVLEGNVFTLANLDGARLRGAQLRRADFSNARLKNADLTRAQLNGSILRDADLRGATLTAADFSGADLGDARFEDAVVGRIDWFDWLSRLATPPVRIVEIATAWRVVQDQSDSGGTAIRDPCRLITVGTTVDFPIAARFRVASQTSFRKIPSWRSTWPSSP
;
A
#
# COMPACT_ATOMS: atom_id res chain seq x y z
N MET A 1 -40.39 -26.37 13.09
CA MET A 1 -40.93 -25.21 13.83
C MET A 1 -41.87 -24.47 12.89
N SER A 2 -43.16 -24.45 13.19
CA SER A 2 -44.19 -23.75 12.42
C SER A 2 -44.00 -22.24 12.55
N VAL A 3 -43.73 -21.55 11.44
CA VAL A 3 -43.70 -20.09 11.39
C VAL A 3 -45.14 -19.59 11.54
N VAL A 4 -45.47 -19.04 12.70
CA VAL A 4 -46.76 -18.35 12.90
C VAL A 4 -46.63 -16.96 12.27
N PRO A 5 -47.42 -16.63 11.23
CA PRO A 5 -47.44 -15.27 10.70
C PRO A 5 -48.05 -14.35 11.77
N VAL A 6 -47.27 -13.38 12.25
CA VAL A 6 -47.79 -12.31 13.10
C VAL A 6 -48.53 -11.33 12.21
N ILE A 7 -49.86 -11.33 12.28
CA ILE A 7 -50.72 -10.41 11.55
C ILE A 7 -51.00 -9.21 12.45
N TYR A 8 -50.50 -8.04 12.09
CA TYR A 8 -50.84 -6.77 12.75
C TYR A 8 -52.05 -6.16 12.02
N VAL A 9 -53.20 -6.11 12.70
CA VAL A 9 -54.40 -5.40 12.23
C VAL A 9 -54.45 -4.06 12.95
N ILE A 10 -54.43 -2.96 12.19
CA ILE A 10 -54.48 -1.60 12.74
C ILE A 10 -55.63 -0.85 12.05
N GLU A 11 -56.67 -0.53 12.82
CA GLU A 11 -57.84 0.25 12.37
C GLU A 11 -57.80 1.65 13.01
N GLY A 12 -57.87 2.72 12.19
CA GLY A 12 -57.97 4.10 12.67
C GLY A 12 -57.30 5.16 11.76
N PRO A 13 -57.46 6.47 12.06
CA PRO A 13 -56.91 7.59 11.29
C PRO A 13 -55.36 7.70 11.33
N GLU A 14 -54.70 6.95 12.21
CA GLU A 14 -53.23 6.89 12.35
C GLU A 14 -52.55 5.85 11.43
N ARG A 15 -53.27 5.38 10.40
CA ARG A 15 -52.84 4.30 9.50
C ARG A 15 -51.45 4.51 8.88
N GLN A 16 -51.05 5.77 8.69
CA GLN A 16 -49.73 6.12 8.17
C GLN A 16 -48.62 5.98 9.21
N GLN A 17 -48.81 6.50 10.44
CA GLN A 17 -47.88 6.30 11.56
C GLN A 17 -47.73 4.82 11.91
N ALA A 18 -48.84 4.08 11.90
CA ALA A 18 -48.85 2.64 12.07
C ALA A 18 -48.02 1.89 11.01
N ARG A 19 -48.14 2.28 9.73
CA ARG A 19 -47.33 1.73 8.63
C ARG A 19 -45.85 2.08 8.78
N GLU A 20 -45.53 3.29 9.21
CA GLU A 20 -44.16 3.72 9.46
C GLU A 20 -43.52 2.95 10.62
N HIS A 21 -44.27 2.77 11.71
CA HIS A 21 -43.84 1.96 12.84
C HIS A 21 -43.59 0.51 12.43
N LEU A 22 -44.48 -0.09 11.63
CA LEU A 22 -44.27 -1.44 11.09
C LEU A 22 -43.04 -1.53 10.17
N ARG A 23 -42.81 -0.54 9.30
CA ARG A 23 -41.60 -0.48 8.46
C ARG A 23 -40.34 -0.37 9.30
N TRP A 24 -40.37 0.43 10.36
CA TRP A 24 -39.26 0.54 11.31
C TRP A 24 -38.99 -0.78 12.03
N LEU A 25 -40.03 -1.47 12.50
CA LEU A 25 -39.91 -2.81 13.10
C LEU A 25 -39.30 -3.83 12.11
N VAL A 26 -39.66 -3.76 10.82
CA VAL A 26 -39.02 -4.59 9.78
C VAL A 26 -37.53 -4.31 9.66
N LEU A 27 -37.10 -3.04 9.75
CA LEU A 27 -35.66 -2.71 9.73
C LEU A 27 -34.94 -3.24 10.98
N VAL A 28 -35.56 -3.09 12.17
CA VAL A 28 -34.98 -3.56 13.43
C VAL A 28 -34.88 -5.09 13.47
N ASP A 29 -35.88 -5.81 12.94
CA ASP A 29 -35.88 -7.29 12.86
C ASP A 29 -35.15 -7.83 11.62
N ALA A 30 -34.66 -6.96 10.72
CA ALA A 30 -34.02 -7.38 9.48
C ALA A 30 -32.82 -8.29 9.75
N GLY A 31 -32.10 -8.10 10.86
CA GLY A 31 -30.94 -8.92 11.23
C GLY A 31 -31.28 -10.36 11.56
N SER A 32 -32.51 -10.63 12.05
CA SER A 32 -32.92 -11.94 12.57
C SER A 32 -33.34 -12.93 11.49
N ARG A 33 -33.63 -12.47 10.27
CA ARG A 33 -34.23 -13.30 9.21
C ARG A 33 -33.41 -13.28 7.92
N PRO A 34 -33.05 -14.43 7.33
CA PRO A 34 -32.44 -14.47 6.00
C PRO A 34 -33.44 -14.00 4.92
N GLY A 35 -32.96 -13.31 3.88
CA GLY A 35 -33.80 -12.78 2.80
C GLY A 35 -34.38 -11.38 3.07
N GLY A 36 -35.34 -10.95 2.25
CA GLY A 36 -36.02 -9.66 2.41
C GLY A 36 -35.23 -8.41 1.97
N GLY A 37 -34.05 -8.58 1.38
CA GLY A 37 -33.15 -7.48 0.99
C GLY A 37 -33.82 -6.42 0.11
N VAL A 38 -34.66 -6.81 -0.85
CA VAL A 38 -35.38 -5.85 -1.72
C VAL A 38 -36.36 -4.98 -0.94
N ALA A 39 -37.12 -5.58 -0.01
CA ALA A 39 -38.06 -4.83 0.82
C ALA A 39 -37.32 -3.91 1.80
N VAL A 40 -36.27 -4.41 2.45
CA VAL A 40 -35.41 -3.65 3.35
C VAL A 40 -34.77 -2.47 2.61
N LYS A 41 -34.20 -2.71 1.43
CA LYS A 41 -33.63 -1.66 0.57
C LYS A 41 -34.65 -0.56 0.26
N GLY A 42 -35.85 -0.93 -0.22
CA GLY A 42 -36.88 0.05 -0.54
C GLY A 42 -37.33 0.86 0.68
N ILE A 43 -37.39 0.24 1.86
CA ILE A 43 -37.70 0.93 3.11
C ILE A 43 -36.57 1.91 3.48
N LEU A 44 -35.30 1.50 3.39
CA LEU A 44 -34.15 2.36 3.68
C LEU A 44 -34.10 3.60 2.77
N GLU A 45 -34.31 3.40 1.47
CA GLU A 45 -34.31 4.49 0.48
C GLU A 45 -35.47 5.47 0.69
N ASP A 46 -36.67 4.96 1.02
CA ASP A 46 -37.84 5.80 1.34
C ASP A 46 -37.62 6.60 2.65
N PHE A 47 -37.03 6.00 3.69
CA PHE A 47 -36.66 6.72 4.91
C PHE A 47 -35.62 7.81 4.65
N HIS A 48 -34.64 7.53 3.79
CA HIS A 48 -33.62 8.49 3.42
C HIS A 48 -34.23 9.70 2.68
N GLN A 49 -35.08 9.47 1.68
CA GLN A 49 -35.76 10.52 0.90
C GLN A 49 -36.63 11.46 1.75
N ARG A 50 -37.14 10.99 2.89
CA ARG A 50 -38.05 11.73 3.77
C ARG A 50 -37.37 12.63 4.80
N GLY A 51 -36.03 12.71 4.81
CA GLY A 51 -35.32 13.71 5.63
C GLY A 51 -34.56 13.19 6.85
N SER A 52 -33.92 12.01 6.71
CA SER A 52 -32.86 11.51 7.62
C SER A 52 -33.31 11.13 9.04
N ILE A 53 -33.93 9.95 9.13
CA ILE A 53 -33.92 9.19 10.39
C ILE A 53 -32.54 8.55 10.52
N SER A 54 -31.96 8.60 11.73
CA SER A 54 -30.74 7.85 12.02
C SER A 54 -31.00 6.36 11.83
N LEU A 55 -30.23 5.73 10.95
CA LEU A 55 -30.26 4.28 10.70
C LEU A 55 -29.22 3.57 11.57
N ALA A 56 -28.65 4.27 12.55
CA ALA A 56 -27.56 3.77 13.38
C ALA A 56 -27.94 2.49 14.13
N GLY A 57 -26.99 1.56 14.23
CA GLY A 57 -27.13 0.31 14.98
C GLY A 57 -28.02 -0.75 14.33
N LEU A 58 -28.61 -0.49 13.16
CA LEU A 58 -29.42 -1.49 12.45
C LEU A 58 -28.61 -2.75 12.16
N GLN A 59 -29.28 -3.89 12.24
CA GLN A 59 -28.71 -5.19 11.92
C GLN A 59 -29.16 -5.58 10.51
N LEU A 60 -28.28 -5.43 9.52
CA LEU A 60 -28.58 -5.65 8.10
C LEU A 60 -27.80 -6.84 7.51
N ARG A 61 -27.37 -7.75 8.38
CA ARG A 61 -26.55 -8.93 8.07
C ARG A 61 -27.14 -9.79 6.94
N HIS A 62 -26.26 -10.24 6.05
CA HIS A 62 -26.54 -11.18 4.96
C HIS A 62 -27.68 -10.74 4.02
N LYS A 63 -27.95 -9.44 3.94
CA LYS A 63 -28.98 -8.91 3.04
C LYS A 63 -28.41 -8.68 1.66
N ASN A 64 -29.30 -8.73 0.66
CA ASN A 64 -28.98 -8.21 -0.66
C ASN A 64 -29.51 -6.78 -0.75
N LEU A 65 -28.60 -5.82 -0.60
CA LEU A 65 -28.84 -4.38 -0.71
C LEU A 65 -28.04 -3.80 -1.89
N SER A 66 -27.83 -4.60 -2.94
CA SER A 66 -27.07 -4.16 -4.11
C SER A 66 -27.70 -2.90 -4.72
N GLY A 67 -26.87 -1.90 -5.02
CA GLY A 67 -27.28 -0.59 -5.52
C GLY A 67 -28.14 0.20 -4.54
N LEU A 68 -28.04 -0.04 -3.22
CA LEU A 68 -28.65 0.80 -2.18
C LEU A 68 -28.20 2.25 -2.35
N ARG A 69 -29.12 3.21 -2.36
CA ARG A 69 -28.81 4.64 -2.47
C ARG A 69 -29.24 5.41 -1.24
N VAL A 70 -28.31 5.64 -0.33
CA VAL A 70 -28.53 6.40 0.91
C VAL A 70 -27.34 7.34 1.19
N PRO A 71 -27.02 8.26 0.27
CA PRO A 71 -25.90 9.18 0.45
C PRO A 71 -26.11 10.09 1.67
N GLY A 72 -25.03 10.43 2.39
CA GLY A 72 -25.11 11.26 3.59
C GLY A 72 -25.90 10.63 4.75
N ALA A 73 -26.27 9.35 4.66
CA ALA A 73 -27.06 8.70 5.69
C ALA A 73 -26.24 8.46 6.97
N LYS A 74 -26.92 8.51 8.11
CA LYS A 74 -26.34 8.19 9.42
C LYS A 74 -26.45 6.69 9.66
N LEU A 75 -25.37 5.97 9.37
CA LEU A 75 -25.22 4.52 9.40
C LEU A 75 -24.19 4.07 10.45
N ALA A 76 -23.91 4.92 11.44
CA ALA A 76 -22.99 4.60 12.51
C ALA A 76 -23.39 3.28 13.21
N ARG A 77 -22.41 2.40 13.42
CA ARG A 77 -22.58 1.09 14.09
C ARG A 77 -23.57 0.14 13.40
N VAL A 78 -23.94 0.39 12.15
CA VAL A 78 -24.77 -0.55 11.39
C VAL A 78 -23.96 -1.81 11.11
N ASP A 79 -24.63 -2.95 11.20
CA ASP A 79 -24.04 -4.25 10.93
C ASP A 79 -24.42 -4.74 9.53
N PHE A 80 -23.49 -4.62 8.60
CA PHE A 80 -23.57 -5.11 7.23
C PHE A 80 -22.80 -6.44 7.03
N THR A 81 -22.51 -7.21 8.08
CA THR A 81 -21.77 -8.48 7.94
C THR A 81 -22.35 -9.36 6.82
N GLY A 82 -21.51 -9.76 5.87
CA GLY A 82 -21.87 -10.63 4.74
C GLY A 82 -22.95 -10.06 3.81
N THR A 83 -23.20 -8.76 3.85
CA THR A 83 -24.23 -8.09 3.03
C THR A 83 -23.71 -7.81 1.64
N LYS A 84 -24.57 -7.93 0.62
CA LYS A 84 -24.26 -7.48 -0.74
C LYS A 84 -24.64 -6.01 -0.87
N LEU A 85 -23.64 -5.17 -1.09
CA LEU A 85 -23.71 -3.73 -1.32
C LEU A 85 -23.05 -3.36 -2.66
N VAL A 86 -23.01 -4.30 -3.61
CA VAL A 86 -22.43 -4.09 -4.95
C VAL A 86 -23.04 -2.84 -5.58
N GLY A 87 -22.20 -1.88 -5.96
CA GLY A 87 -22.62 -0.62 -6.58
C GLY A 87 -23.50 0.26 -5.69
N ALA A 88 -23.51 0.06 -4.37
CA ALA A 88 -24.22 0.94 -3.44
C ALA A 88 -23.63 2.36 -3.46
N ASP A 89 -24.48 3.35 -3.27
CA ASP A 89 -24.12 4.75 -3.13
C ASP A 89 -24.29 5.19 -1.67
N LEU A 90 -23.16 5.33 -1.00
CA LEU A 90 -22.99 5.69 0.41
C LEU A 90 -22.08 6.94 0.54
N HIS A 91 -21.96 7.75 -0.52
CA HIS A 91 -21.09 8.92 -0.46
C HIS A 91 -21.50 9.87 0.66
N GLY A 92 -20.52 10.45 1.36
CA GLY A 92 -20.76 11.34 2.50
C GLY A 92 -21.44 10.71 3.72
N ALA A 93 -21.69 9.38 3.73
CA ALA A 93 -22.38 8.73 4.84
C ALA A 93 -21.53 8.72 6.13
N ASP A 94 -22.19 8.81 7.28
CA ASP A 94 -21.58 8.54 8.57
C ASP A 94 -21.64 7.03 8.83
N LEU A 95 -20.48 6.38 8.71
CA LEU A 95 -20.23 4.96 8.86
C LEU A 95 -19.31 4.71 10.07
N THR A 96 -19.34 5.60 11.06
CA THR A 96 -18.52 5.48 12.27
C THR A 96 -18.76 4.12 12.94
N ALA A 97 -17.68 3.36 13.19
CA ALA A 97 -17.73 2.03 13.77
C ALA A 97 -18.70 1.05 13.08
N VAL A 98 -18.94 1.21 11.78
CA VAL A 98 -19.71 0.27 10.95
C VAL A 98 -19.02 -1.09 10.91
N ASN A 99 -19.81 -2.15 10.66
CA ASN A 99 -19.29 -3.49 10.44
C ASN A 99 -19.62 -3.99 9.02
N PHE A 100 -18.64 -4.03 8.13
CA PHE A 100 -18.68 -4.56 6.77
C PHE A 100 -18.00 -5.93 6.62
N ASP A 101 -17.71 -6.64 7.71
CA ASP A 101 -16.98 -7.91 7.62
C ASP A 101 -17.61 -8.90 6.63
N GLY A 102 -16.81 -9.38 5.68
CA GLY A 102 -17.23 -10.30 4.62
C GLY A 102 -18.31 -9.75 3.68
N ALA A 103 -18.62 -8.45 3.75
CA ALA A 103 -19.55 -7.80 2.83
C ALA A 103 -18.96 -7.71 1.42
N ASP A 104 -19.84 -7.53 0.45
CA ASP A 104 -19.48 -7.28 -0.95
C ASP A 104 -19.80 -5.82 -1.28
N LEU A 105 -18.77 -4.99 -1.33
CA LEU A 105 -18.81 -3.56 -1.63
C LEU A 105 -18.20 -3.27 -3.01
N ASN A 106 -18.15 -4.28 -3.88
CA ASN A 106 -17.57 -4.13 -5.20
C ASN A 106 -18.23 -2.97 -5.96
N SER A 107 -17.40 -2.06 -6.49
CA SER A 107 -17.83 -0.87 -7.23
C SER A 107 -18.76 0.07 -6.45
N ALA A 108 -18.82 -0.02 -5.13
CA ALA A 108 -19.61 0.90 -4.30
C ALA A 108 -18.93 2.28 -4.22
N ASN A 109 -19.74 3.31 -4.00
CA ASN A 109 -19.30 4.67 -3.79
C ASN A 109 -19.34 5.02 -2.30
N LEU A 110 -18.16 5.19 -1.70
CA LEU A 110 -17.94 5.64 -0.32
C LEU A 110 -17.18 6.98 -0.30
N ALA A 111 -17.14 7.71 -1.40
CA ALA A 111 -16.42 8.98 -1.49
C ALA A 111 -16.92 9.94 -0.40
N GLU A 112 -15.99 10.62 0.26
CA GLU A 112 -16.26 11.58 1.35
C GLU A 112 -17.02 11.00 2.56
N ALA A 113 -17.22 9.69 2.64
CA ALA A 113 -17.82 9.06 3.81
C ALA A 113 -16.87 9.10 5.02
N SER A 114 -17.40 8.84 6.21
CA SER A 114 -16.63 8.78 7.46
C SER A 114 -16.79 7.41 8.10
N LEU A 115 -15.74 6.58 8.14
CA LEU A 115 -15.71 5.28 8.82
C LEU A 115 -14.53 5.13 9.81
N PRO A 116 -14.29 6.08 10.72
CA PRO A 116 -13.26 5.92 11.73
C PRO A 116 -13.56 4.69 12.60
N GLY A 117 -12.55 3.83 12.78
CA GLY A 117 -12.67 2.57 13.50
C GLY A 117 -13.66 1.56 12.88
N GLY A 118 -14.08 1.76 11.63
CA GLY A 118 -14.93 0.82 10.90
C GLY A 118 -14.21 -0.51 10.64
N ARG A 119 -14.98 -1.60 10.55
CA ARG A 119 -14.44 -2.94 10.24
C ARG A 119 -14.87 -3.36 8.85
N ALA A 120 -13.93 -3.81 8.03
CA ALA A 120 -14.13 -4.30 6.69
C ALA A 120 -13.24 -5.54 6.45
N ARG A 121 -13.26 -6.48 7.40
CA ARG A 121 -12.39 -7.67 7.32
C ARG A 121 -12.88 -8.64 6.27
N GLY A 122 -11.99 -9.09 5.38
CA GLY A 122 -12.34 -10.04 4.32
C GLY A 122 -13.39 -9.50 3.33
N THR A 123 -13.57 -8.18 3.28
CA THR A 123 -14.56 -7.50 2.45
C THR A 123 -14.07 -7.40 1.00
N ASP A 124 -14.97 -7.59 0.03
CA ASP A 124 -14.68 -7.26 -1.37
C ASP A 124 -14.85 -5.75 -1.58
N LEU A 125 -13.72 -5.04 -1.67
CA LEU A 125 -13.64 -3.60 -1.91
C LEU A 125 -13.11 -3.31 -3.33
N ARG A 126 -13.19 -4.27 -4.25
CA ARG A 126 -12.69 -4.06 -5.60
C ARG A 126 -13.43 -2.92 -6.28
N ARG A 127 -12.69 -2.00 -6.91
CA ARG A 127 -13.24 -0.82 -7.60
C ARG A 127 -14.08 0.11 -6.72
N VAL A 128 -13.98 0.00 -5.40
CA VAL A 128 -14.65 0.92 -4.48
C VAL A 128 -14.08 2.32 -4.66
N ASP A 129 -14.93 3.34 -4.54
CA ASP A 129 -14.49 4.73 -4.46
C ASP A 129 -14.41 5.16 -2.99
N LEU A 130 -13.20 5.33 -2.46
CA LEU A 130 -12.92 5.81 -1.10
C LEU A 130 -12.29 7.22 -1.14
N SER A 131 -12.40 7.94 -2.26
CA SER A 131 -11.76 9.24 -2.42
C SER A 131 -12.25 10.24 -1.35
N GLY A 132 -11.33 10.92 -0.67
CA GLY A 132 -11.64 11.88 0.40
C GLY A 132 -12.26 11.28 1.67
N CYS A 133 -12.29 9.95 1.79
CA CYS A 133 -12.95 9.25 2.89
C CYS A 133 -12.09 9.28 4.18
N ASP A 134 -12.72 9.43 5.34
CA ASP A 134 -12.04 9.29 6.64
C ASP A 134 -12.10 7.84 7.12
N CYS A 135 -10.98 7.14 7.02
CA CYS A 135 -10.81 5.72 7.34
C CYS A 135 -9.76 5.51 8.45
N ARG A 136 -9.55 6.51 9.32
CA ARG A 136 -8.56 6.40 10.40
C ARG A 136 -8.90 5.24 11.33
N GLU A 137 -7.88 4.47 11.68
CA GLU A 137 -8.00 3.28 12.55
C GLU A 137 -8.97 2.21 12.02
N ALA A 138 -9.37 2.27 10.74
CA ALA A 138 -10.23 1.29 10.13
C ALA A 138 -9.50 -0.04 9.88
N ASP A 139 -10.24 -1.14 9.92
CA ASP A 139 -9.71 -2.49 9.79
C ASP A 139 -10.08 -3.12 8.46
N PHE A 140 -9.15 -3.09 7.50
CA PHE A 140 -9.23 -3.70 6.16
C PHE A 140 -8.51 -5.06 6.08
N SER A 141 -8.29 -5.71 7.22
CA SER A 141 -7.64 -7.01 7.32
C SER A 141 -8.27 -8.04 6.36
N GLY A 142 -7.46 -8.64 5.47
CA GLY A 142 -7.89 -9.62 4.48
C GLY A 142 -8.81 -9.09 3.37
N ALA A 143 -9.04 -7.78 3.30
CA ALA A 143 -9.90 -7.17 2.28
C ALA A 143 -9.24 -7.17 0.89
N ASP A 144 -10.05 -7.16 -0.17
CA ASP A 144 -9.57 -7.04 -1.55
C ASP A 144 -9.82 -5.62 -2.08
N LEU A 145 -8.76 -4.81 -2.19
CA LEU A 145 -8.82 -3.41 -2.63
C LEU A 145 -8.33 -3.22 -4.08
N ARG A 146 -8.27 -4.27 -4.90
CA ARG A 146 -7.83 -4.12 -6.30
C ARG A 146 -8.69 -3.12 -7.05
N ASP A 147 -8.04 -2.24 -7.81
CA ASP A 147 -8.68 -1.15 -8.56
C ASP A 147 -9.46 -0.12 -7.72
N ALA A 148 -9.33 -0.12 -6.39
CA ALA A 148 -9.96 0.89 -5.53
C ALA A 148 -9.38 2.30 -5.78
N LYS A 149 -10.18 3.34 -5.52
CA LYS A 149 -9.73 4.74 -5.56
C LYS A 149 -9.53 5.26 -4.15
N LEU A 150 -8.33 5.74 -3.85
CA LEU A 150 -7.92 6.19 -2.52
C LEU A 150 -7.37 7.64 -2.52
N ALA A 151 -7.76 8.44 -3.52
CA ALA A 151 -7.26 9.81 -3.63
C ALA A 151 -7.73 10.64 -2.43
N GLY A 152 -6.80 11.20 -1.66
CA GLY A 152 -7.11 12.02 -0.48
C GLY A 152 -7.78 11.26 0.68
N THR A 153 -7.73 9.92 0.71
CA THR A 153 -8.27 9.13 1.83
C THR A 153 -7.39 9.27 3.07
N HIS A 154 -7.99 9.44 4.25
CA HIS A 154 -7.26 9.42 5.52
C HIS A 154 -7.19 8.00 6.09
N LEU A 155 -6.01 7.40 6.11
CA LEU A 155 -5.78 6.00 6.51
C LEU A 155 -4.76 5.87 7.65
N TYR A 156 -4.61 6.93 8.45
CA TYR A 156 -3.73 6.93 9.62
C TYR A 156 -4.09 5.76 10.55
N MET A 157 -3.09 4.94 10.88
CA MET A 157 -3.24 3.72 11.71
C MET A 157 -4.25 2.69 11.20
N ALA A 158 -4.58 2.70 9.90
CA ALA A 158 -5.42 1.67 9.30
C ALA A 158 -4.71 0.31 9.26
N ASN A 159 -5.48 -0.76 9.37
CA ASN A 159 -4.98 -2.14 9.34
C ASN A 159 -5.26 -2.78 7.98
N PHE A 160 -4.21 -3.17 7.26
CA PHE A 160 -4.22 -3.85 5.97
C PHE A 160 -3.59 -5.24 6.03
N ARG A 161 -3.50 -5.85 7.22
CA ARG A 161 -2.98 -7.21 7.39
C ARG A 161 -3.64 -8.20 6.43
N ASP A 162 -2.83 -8.99 5.72
CA ASP A 162 -3.29 -9.98 4.74
C ASP A 162 -4.17 -9.41 3.59
N ALA A 163 -4.24 -8.07 3.42
CA ALA A 163 -5.08 -7.45 2.41
C ALA A 163 -4.47 -7.58 1.00
N THR A 164 -5.32 -7.61 -0.02
CA THR A 164 -4.91 -7.64 -1.43
C THR A 164 -4.96 -6.23 -2.03
N LEU A 165 -3.79 -5.66 -2.33
CA LEU A 165 -3.61 -4.32 -2.90
C LEU A 165 -2.78 -4.36 -4.19
N THR A 166 -2.75 -5.51 -4.88
CA THR A 166 -1.93 -5.74 -6.07
C THR A 166 -2.23 -4.71 -7.17
N GLY A 167 -1.19 -4.04 -7.67
CA GLY A 167 -1.30 -3.01 -8.70
C GLY A 167 -2.01 -1.72 -8.28
N LEU A 168 -2.37 -1.56 -7.00
CA LEU A 168 -3.09 -0.40 -6.50
C LEU A 168 -2.22 0.86 -6.57
N ARG A 169 -2.85 2.00 -6.86
CA ARG A 169 -2.20 3.32 -6.83
C ARG A 169 -2.38 3.95 -5.45
N LEU A 170 -1.31 3.95 -4.68
CA LEU A 170 -1.19 4.53 -3.34
C LEU A 170 -0.20 5.71 -3.30
N GLY A 171 0.58 5.90 -4.36
CA GLY A 171 1.52 7.00 -4.53
C GLY A 171 0.84 8.34 -4.77
N MET A 172 1.64 9.40 -4.72
CA MET A 172 1.18 10.72 -5.14
C MET A 172 0.89 10.71 -6.64
N THR A 173 -0.22 11.34 -7.06
CA THR A 173 -0.35 11.74 -8.46
C THR A 173 0.71 12.79 -8.74
N PRO A 174 1.62 12.61 -9.72
CA PRO A 174 2.57 13.65 -10.07
C PRO A 174 1.76 14.83 -10.62
N ALA A 175 1.52 15.85 -9.80
CA ALA A 175 1.15 17.15 -10.34
C ALA A 175 2.32 17.56 -11.23
N SER A 176 2.04 17.67 -12.52
CA SER A 176 2.99 17.91 -13.60
C SER A 176 4.08 18.93 -13.19
N GLY A 177 5.34 18.47 -13.10
CA GLY A 177 6.51 19.35 -13.15
C GLY A 177 7.17 19.74 -11.83
N ILE A 178 6.68 19.33 -10.66
CA ILE A 178 7.43 19.55 -9.40
C ILE A 178 8.52 18.50 -9.26
N GLY A 179 9.74 18.87 -9.66
CA GLY A 179 10.93 18.05 -9.50
C GLY A 179 11.16 17.67 -8.04
N TYR A 180 11.37 16.38 -7.79
CA TYR A 180 11.70 15.80 -6.49
C TYR A 180 13.10 16.27 -6.06
N ARG A 181 13.20 17.46 -5.45
CA ARG A 181 14.43 17.98 -4.88
C ARG A 181 14.17 18.50 -3.47
N GLY A 182 14.77 17.83 -2.49
CA GLY A 182 14.91 18.37 -1.13
C GLY A 182 13.84 17.89 -0.15
N THR A 183 14.28 17.77 1.09
CA THR A 183 13.67 17.17 2.29
C THR A 183 12.40 17.86 2.83
N GLU A 184 11.74 18.70 2.04
CA GLU A 184 10.64 19.57 2.47
C GLU A 184 9.33 19.13 1.79
N MET A 185 8.81 17.95 2.17
CA MET A 185 7.56 17.37 1.65
C MET A 185 6.32 17.77 2.48
N SER A 186 6.17 19.05 2.84
CA SER A 186 4.92 19.57 3.42
C SER A 186 3.76 19.57 2.40
N ALA A 187 4.07 19.56 1.10
CA ALA A 187 3.09 19.51 0.01
C ALA A 187 2.61 18.08 -0.36
N ALA A 188 3.26 17.02 0.12
CA ALA A 188 2.93 15.63 -0.24
C ALA A 188 1.59 15.14 0.34
N VAL A 189 1.10 15.82 1.37
CA VAL A 189 -0.19 15.52 2.01
C VAL A 189 -1.38 15.86 1.11
N ILE A 190 -1.20 16.64 0.03
CA ILE A 190 -2.34 17.27 -0.66
C ILE A 190 -3.01 16.35 -1.70
N LEU A 191 -2.36 15.27 -2.19
CA LEU A 191 -2.89 14.48 -3.33
C LEU A 191 -2.93 12.96 -3.16
N GLY A 192 -2.16 12.37 -2.23
CA GLY A 192 -2.16 10.91 -1.96
C GLY A 192 -2.92 10.55 -0.68
N PRO A 193 -3.19 9.26 -0.42
CA PRO A 193 -3.72 8.81 0.86
C PRO A 193 -2.71 9.03 2.00
N ASP A 194 -3.19 9.42 3.18
CA ASP A 194 -2.36 9.46 4.40
C ASP A 194 -2.26 8.08 5.03
N LEU A 195 -1.15 7.39 4.79
CA LEU A 195 -0.89 6.01 5.21
C LEU A 195 0.05 5.92 6.43
N ARG A 196 0.29 7.01 7.16
CA ARG A 196 1.26 6.96 8.28
C ARG A 196 0.83 5.96 9.35
N LEU A 197 1.81 5.19 9.84
CA LEU A 197 1.62 4.16 10.88
C LEU A 197 0.60 3.07 10.54
N ALA A 198 0.32 2.83 9.26
CA ALA A 198 -0.53 1.71 8.86
C ALA A 198 0.21 0.37 8.94
N ASP A 199 -0.57 -0.72 9.02
CA ASP A 199 -0.06 -2.07 9.13
C ASP A 199 -0.39 -2.89 7.88
N PHE A 200 0.65 -3.20 7.10
CA PHE A 200 0.60 -4.01 5.89
C PHE A 200 1.24 -5.40 6.09
N THR A 201 1.26 -5.93 7.33
CA THR A 201 1.85 -7.24 7.58
C THR A 201 1.20 -8.30 6.68
N SER A 202 2.01 -9.07 5.96
CA SER A 202 1.57 -10.10 5.01
C SER A 202 0.68 -9.59 3.86
N ALA A 203 0.63 -8.29 3.60
CA ALA A 203 -0.21 -7.74 2.53
C ALA A 203 0.34 -8.08 1.13
N GLU A 204 -0.57 -8.31 0.18
CA GLU A 204 -0.26 -8.61 -1.22
C GLU A 204 -0.28 -7.34 -2.08
N MET A 205 0.88 -6.70 -2.23
CA MET A 205 1.08 -5.39 -2.85
C MET A 205 1.94 -5.45 -4.12
N SER A 206 2.05 -6.61 -4.77
CA SER A 206 2.90 -6.77 -5.97
C SER A 206 2.52 -5.76 -7.06
N GLY A 207 3.53 -5.12 -7.65
CA GLY A 207 3.33 -4.09 -8.67
C GLY A 207 2.58 -2.84 -8.22
N ALA A 208 2.30 -2.65 -6.93
CA ALA A 208 1.63 -1.45 -6.43
C ALA A 208 2.47 -0.19 -6.71
N ASP A 209 1.80 0.92 -6.98
CA ASP A 209 2.45 2.22 -7.16
C ASP A 209 2.35 3.02 -5.87
N LEU A 210 3.47 3.12 -5.16
CA LEU A 210 3.69 3.84 -3.91
C LEU A 210 4.64 5.05 -4.13
N SER A 211 4.80 5.50 -5.38
CA SER A 211 5.75 6.56 -5.72
C SER A 211 5.44 7.84 -4.95
N GLY A 212 6.42 8.34 -4.19
CA GLY A 212 6.29 9.54 -3.36
C GLY A 212 5.35 9.41 -2.15
N ALA A 213 4.84 8.22 -1.84
CA ALA A 213 3.93 8.02 -0.72
C ALA A 213 4.58 8.37 0.64
N VAL A 214 3.78 8.87 1.58
CA VAL A 214 4.20 9.12 2.96
C VAL A 214 3.91 7.88 3.79
N LEU A 215 4.96 7.11 4.06
CA LEU A 215 4.90 5.78 4.66
C LEU A 215 5.78 5.66 5.91
N GLU A 216 6.04 6.77 6.61
CA GLU A 216 6.85 6.77 7.83
C GLU A 216 6.24 5.86 8.91
N GLY A 217 7.09 5.00 9.50
CA GLY A 217 6.73 4.09 10.60
C GLY A 217 5.74 2.98 10.24
N ASN A 218 5.53 2.70 8.95
CA ASN A 218 4.65 1.63 8.51
C ASN A 218 5.26 0.24 8.74
N VAL A 219 4.38 -0.76 8.92
CA VAL A 219 4.78 -2.17 9.07
C VAL A 219 4.47 -2.91 7.77
N PHE A 220 5.49 -3.43 7.11
CA PHE A 220 5.44 -4.25 5.89
C PHE A 220 6.02 -5.66 6.11
N THR A 221 6.07 -6.12 7.36
CA THR A 221 6.62 -7.42 7.72
C THR A 221 5.93 -8.53 6.91
N LEU A 222 6.69 -9.42 6.27
CA LEU A 222 6.17 -10.48 5.37
C LEU A 222 5.38 -10.00 4.13
N ALA A 223 5.28 -8.69 3.88
CA ALA A 223 4.52 -8.17 2.74
C ALA A 223 5.15 -8.55 1.39
N ASN A 224 4.31 -8.72 0.38
CA ASN A 224 4.75 -8.89 -1.00
C ASN A 224 4.69 -7.58 -1.77
N LEU A 225 5.85 -6.97 -2.02
CA LEU A 225 6.05 -5.75 -2.81
C LEU A 225 6.88 -6.03 -4.07
N ASP A 226 6.88 -7.28 -4.57
CA ASP A 226 7.61 -7.62 -5.79
C ASP A 226 7.14 -6.74 -6.96
N GLY A 227 8.09 -6.08 -7.63
CA GLY A 227 7.85 -5.16 -8.74
C GLY A 227 7.15 -3.85 -8.37
N ALA A 228 6.98 -3.53 -7.08
CA ALA A 228 6.35 -2.29 -6.64
C ALA A 228 7.18 -1.05 -7.03
N ARG A 229 6.49 0.08 -7.26
CA ARG A 229 7.14 1.38 -7.52
C ARG A 229 7.13 2.19 -6.24
N LEU A 230 8.29 2.42 -5.66
CA LEU A 230 8.52 3.14 -4.41
C LEU A 230 9.41 4.37 -4.62
N ARG A 231 9.49 4.87 -5.86
CA ARG A 231 10.36 5.99 -6.23
C ARG A 231 10.03 7.22 -5.38
N GLY A 232 11.01 7.74 -4.65
CA GLY A 232 10.84 8.91 -3.79
C GLY A 232 9.94 8.70 -2.57
N ALA A 233 9.55 7.46 -2.24
CA ALA A 233 8.69 7.17 -1.09
C ALA A 233 9.39 7.52 0.23
N GLN A 234 8.63 8.03 1.21
CA GLN A 234 9.13 8.31 2.56
C GLN A 234 8.90 7.10 3.46
N LEU A 235 9.95 6.31 3.70
CA LEU A 235 9.91 5.02 4.38
C LEU A 235 10.72 5.02 5.68
N ARG A 236 10.92 6.20 6.28
CA ARG A 236 11.71 6.35 7.50
C ARG A 236 11.11 5.49 8.59
N ARG A 237 11.95 4.73 9.31
CA ARG A 237 11.54 3.83 10.41
C ARG A 237 10.47 2.79 10.03
N ALA A 238 10.27 2.51 8.75
CA ALA A 238 9.38 1.44 8.32
C ALA A 238 10.00 0.07 8.63
N ASP A 239 9.17 -0.94 8.88
CA ASP A 239 9.61 -2.33 9.09
C ASP A 239 9.28 -3.20 7.88
N PHE A 240 10.30 -3.62 7.14
CA PHE A 240 10.23 -4.54 6.00
C PHE A 240 10.79 -5.93 6.34
N SER A 241 10.81 -6.31 7.61
CA SER A 241 11.37 -7.61 8.01
C SER A 241 10.70 -8.76 7.25
N ASN A 242 11.49 -9.61 6.60
CA ASN A 242 11.02 -10.72 5.75
C ASN A 242 10.13 -10.31 4.56
N ALA A 243 10.10 -9.03 4.18
CA ALA A 243 9.32 -8.56 3.02
C ALA A 243 9.96 -9.00 1.69
N ARG A 244 9.12 -9.19 0.67
CA ARG A 244 9.58 -9.42 -0.71
C ARG A 244 9.54 -8.12 -1.50
N LEU A 245 10.67 -7.70 -2.05
CA LEU A 245 10.88 -6.46 -2.79
C LEU A 245 11.61 -6.72 -4.12
N LYS A 246 11.48 -7.92 -4.70
CA LYS A 246 12.23 -8.28 -5.91
C LYS A 246 11.83 -7.38 -7.05
N ASN A 247 12.82 -6.88 -7.79
CA ASN A 247 12.61 -5.97 -8.92
C ASN A 247 11.81 -4.69 -8.56
N ALA A 248 11.71 -4.32 -7.28
CA ALA A 248 11.06 -3.08 -6.88
C ALA A 248 11.91 -1.86 -7.28
N ASP A 249 11.27 -0.74 -7.59
CA ASP A 249 11.94 0.53 -7.85
C ASP A 249 11.92 1.41 -6.59
N LEU A 250 13.03 1.45 -5.87
CA LEU A 250 13.25 2.26 -4.67
C LEU A 250 14.08 3.52 -4.98
N THR A 251 14.16 3.94 -6.25
CA THR A 251 14.98 5.10 -6.63
C THR A 251 14.60 6.33 -5.80
N ARG A 252 15.58 6.98 -5.14
CA ARG A 252 15.37 8.17 -4.28
C ARG A 252 14.44 7.92 -3.06
N ALA A 253 14.16 6.68 -2.69
CA ALA A 253 13.37 6.38 -1.49
C ALA A 253 14.14 6.73 -0.20
N GLN A 254 13.43 7.17 0.84
CA GLN A 254 14.01 7.54 2.13
C GLN A 254 13.79 6.42 3.17
N LEU A 255 14.75 5.53 3.33
CA LEU A 255 14.73 4.35 4.21
C LEU A 255 15.54 4.56 5.50
N ASN A 256 15.70 5.81 5.94
CA ASN A 256 16.49 6.11 7.11
C ASN A 256 15.91 5.46 8.38
N GLY A 257 16.73 4.70 9.09
CA GLY A 257 16.35 3.99 10.30
C GLY A 257 15.29 2.90 10.12
N SER A 258 15.03 2.44 8.89
CA SER A 258 14.10 1.33 8.64
C SER A 258 14.72 -0.02 8.98
N ILE A 259 13.88 -1.04 9.18
CA ILE A 259 14.30 -2.42 9.40
C ILE A 259 14.03 -3.18 8.10
N LEU A 260 15.05 -3.84 7.52
CA LEU A 260 14.91 -4.69 6.33
C LEU A 260 15.52 -6.09 6.58
N ARG A 261 15.48 -6.58 7.82
CA ARG A 261 16.04 -7.88 8.16
C ARG A 261 15.41 -8.99 7.31
N ASP A 262 16.22 -9.86 6.73
CA ASP A 262 15.77 -10.97 5.89
C ASP A 262 14.93 -10.53 4.65
N ALA A 263 14.93 -9.24 4.28
CA ALA A 263 14.17 -8.74 3.15
C ALA A 263 14.80 -9.17 1.81
N ASP A 264 13.96 -9.45 0.82
CA ASP A 264 14.38 -9.89 -0.51
C ASP A 264 14.35 -8.73 -1.52
N LEU A 265 15.48 -8.04 -1.69
CA LEU A 265 15.66 -6.90 -2.61
C LEU A 265 16.35 -7.30 -3.92
N ARG A 266 16.30 -8.58 -4.30
CA ARG A 266 16.97 -9.05 -5.53
C ARG A 266 16.45 -8.36 -6.77
N GLY A 267 17.37 -7.87 -7.61
CA GLY A 267 17.03 -7.10 -8.82
C GLY A 267 16.38 -5.73 -8.56
N ALA A 268 16.27 -5.29 -7.30
CA ALA A 268 15.69 -3.98 -6.99
C ALA A 268 16.58 -2.83 -7.48
N THR A 269 15.97 -1.70 -7.85
CA THR A 269 16.69 -0.48 -8.19
C THR A 269 16.76 0.43 -6.97
N LEU A 270 17.96 0.71 -6.47
CA LEU A 270 18.22 1.45 -5.23
C LEU A 270 18.99 2.76 -5.48
N THR A 271 19.03 3.26 -6.72
CA THR A 271 19.75 4.49 -7.07
C THR A 271 19.26 5.67 -6.22
N ALA A 272 20.19 6.37 -5.57
CA ALA A 272 19.95 7.49 -4.66
C ALA A 272 18.98 7.18 -3.49
N ALA A 273 18.76 5.91 -3.15
CA ALA A 273 18.00 5.54 -1.95
C ALA A 273 18.83 5.77 -0.69
N ASP A 274 18.22 6.32 0.35
CA ASP A 274 18.90 6.62 1.61
C ASP A 274 18.62 5.54 2.66
N PHE A 275 19.62 4.70 2.92
CA PHE A 275 19.58 3.62 3.91
C PHE A 275 20.29 4.00 5.23
N SER A 276 20.51 5.29 5.51
CA SER A 276 21.28 5.68 6.70
C SER A 276 20.63 5.17 7.98
N GLY A 277 21.37 4.36 8.75
CA GLY A 277 20.89 3.76 10.00
C GLY A 277 19.87 2.63 9.85
N ALA A 278 19.65 2.12 8.63
CA ALA A 278 18.77 0.97 8.42
C ALA A 278 19.41 -0.34 8.92
N ASP A 279 18.61 -1.24 9.51
CA ASP A 279 19.04 -2.61 9.81
C ASP A 279 18.86 -3.49 8.57
N LEU A 280 19.97 -3.96 8.00
CA LEU A 280 20.01 -4.78 6.79
C LEU A 280 20.46 -6.22 7.07
N GLY A 281 20.35 -6.69 8.32
CA GLY A 281 20.75 -8.04 8.71
C GLY A 281 20.13 -9.10 7.80
N ASP A 282 20.96 -9.91 7.15
CA ASP A 282 20.54 -11.00 6.26
C ASP A 282 19.66 -10.59 5.06
N ALA A 283 19.60 -9.28 4.76
CA ALA A 283 18.92 -8.78 3.58
C ALA A 283 19.63 -9.21 2.28
N ARG A 284 18.85 -9.51 1.26
CA ARG A 284 19.29 -10.08 -0.01
C ARG A 284 19.31 -9.04 -1.12
N PHE A 285 20.45 -8.86 -1.78
CA PHE A 285 20.67 -7.80 -2.77
C PHE A 285 21.25 -8.31 -4.10
N GLU A 286 21.14 -9.60 -4.38
CA GLU A 286 21.64 -10.17 -5.63
C GLU A 286 21.00 -9.47 -6.83
N ASP A 287 21.85 -9.00 -7.76
CA ASP A 287 21.49 -8.25 -8.95
C ASP A 287 20.84 -6.89 -8.70
N ALA A 288 20.87 -6.37 -7.47
CA ALA A 288 20.39 -5.02 -7.17
C ALA A 288 21.21 -3.96 -7.93
N VAL A 289 20.52 -2.92 -8.40
CA VAL A 289 21.10 -1.82 -9.18
C VAL A 289 21.27 -0.61 -8.30
N VAL A 290 22.52 -0.10 -8.20
CA VAL A 290 22.82 1.09 -7.40
C VAL A 290 23.59 2.14 -8.19
N GLY A 291 23.42 3.41 -7.80
CA GLY A 291 24.22 4.50 -8.33
C GLY A 291 25.65 4.45 -7.80
N ARG A 292 26.61 4.81 -8.67
CA ARG A 292 28.04 4.79 -8.33
C ARG A 292 28.39 5.64 -7.12
N ILE A 293 27.79 6.82 -6.97
CA ILE A 293 28.08 7.74 -5.85
C ILE A 293 27.46 7.20 -4.56
N ASP A 294 26.21 6.74 -4.64
CA ASP A 294 25.47 6.16 -3.51
C ASP A 294 26.19 4.97 -2.91
N TRP A 295 26.75 4.11 -3.78
CA TRP A 295 27.57 2.97 -3.38
C TRP A 295 28.73 3.36 -2.44
N PHE A 296 29.46 4.43 -2.76
CA PHE A 296 30.60 4.85 -1.96
C PHE A 296 30.18 5.51 -0.65
N ASP A 297 29.16 6.37 -0.67
CA ASP A 297 28.65 7.01 0.55
C ASP A 297 28.09 5.96 1.51
N TRP A 298 27.32 4.99 1.01
CA TRP A 298 26.75 3.92 1.80
C TRP A 298 27.81 3.00 2.43
N LEU A 299 28.81 2.55 1.64
CA LEU A 299 29.94 1.78 2.17
C LEU A 299 30.70 2.53 3.28
N SER A 300 30.89 3.84 3.10
CA SER A 300 31.62 4.66 4.09
C SER A 300 30.88 4.76 5.43
N ARG A 301 29.55 4.62 5.42
CA ARG A 301 28.66 4.71 6.60
C ARG A 301 28.41 3.37 7.30
N LEU A 302 28.65 2.26 6.61
CA LEU A 302 28.47 0.88 7.11
C LEU A 302 29.60 0.39 8.06
N ALA A 303 30.50 1.27 8.52
CA ALA A 303 31.73 0.90 9.22
C ALA A 303 31.57 0.31 10.66
N THR A 304 30.37 -0.14 11.07
CA THR A 304 30.14 -0.91 12.31
C THR A 304 29.07 -2.01 12.11
N PRO A 305 29.29 -3.28 12.55
CA PRO A 305 28.83 -4.50 11.86
C PRO A 305 27.45 -5.05 12.36
N PRO A 306 26.73 -5.90 11.56
CA PRO A 306 27.12 -7.32 11.36
C PRO A 306 27.30 -7.75 9.89
N VAL A 307 27.06 -6.88 8.90
CA VAL A 307 27.05 -7.33 7.50
C VAL A 307 28.48 -7.32 6.92
N ARG A 308 28.93 -8.47 6.40
CA ARG A 308 30.22 -8.57 5.72
C ARG A 308 30.19 -7.78 4.42
N ILE A 309 30.83 -6.62 4.41
CA ILE A 309 30.94 -5.69 3.25
C ILE A 309 31.34 -6.41 1.95
N VAL A 310 32.18 -7.44 2.04
CA VAL A 310 32.63 -8.25 0.89
C VAL A 310 31.54 -9.10 0.23
N GLU A 311 30.57 -9.61 1.00
CA GLU A 311 29.46 -10.41 0.45
C GLU A 311 28.49 -9.50 -0.31
N ILE A 312 28.23 -8.30 0.24
CA ILE A 312 27.43 -7.25 -0.39
C ILE A 312 28.05 -6.82 -1.73
N ALA A 313 29.34 -6.46 -1.76
CA ALA A 313 29.97 -5.91 -2.95
C ALA A 313 30.00 -6.85 -4.17
N THR A 314 29.97 -8.16 -3.96
CA THR A 314 29.94 -9.14 -5.06
C THR A 314 28.56 -9.33 -5.70
N ALA A 315 27.49 -8.94 -5.02
CA ALA A 315 26.12 -9.19 -5.44
C ALA A 315 25.51 -8.03 -6.28
N TRP A 316 26.21 -6.91 -6.42
CA TRP A 316 25.63 -5.64 -6.86
C TRP A 316 26.07 -5.24 -8.27
N ARG A 317 25.17 -4.60 -9.02
CA ARG A 317 25.48 -3.97 -10.29
C ARG A 317 25.54 -2.45 -10.15
N VAL A 318 26.75 -1.90 -10.19
CA VAL A 318 26.98 -0.45 -10.12
C VAL A 318 26.85 0.17 -11.51
N VAL A 319 25.99 1.17 -11.65
CA VAL A 319 25.80 1.92 -12.92
C VAL A 319 26.31 3.36 -12.80
N GLN A 320 26.81 3.93 -13.92
CA GLN A 320 27.13 5.36 -13.99
C GLN A 320 25.84 6.18 -13.82
N ASP A 321 26.00 7.32 -13.15
CA ASP A 321 24.93 8.18 -12.65
C ASP A 321 23.82 8.40 -13.69
N GLN A 322 22.58 8.06 -13.33
CA GLN A 322 21.40 8.25 -14.16
C GLN A 322 21.01 9.73 -14.11
N SER A 323 21.65 10.58 -14.93
CA SER A 323 21.12 11.91 -15.22
C SER A 323 19.76 11.73 -15.90
N ASP A 324 18.74 12.49 -15.49
CA ASP A 324 17.29 12.36 -15.78
C ASP A 324 16.87 12.36 -17.29
N SER A 325 17.75 12.10 -18.25
CA SER A 325 17.43 11.87 -19.67
C SER A 325 17.20 10.38 -19.91
N GLY A 326 15.94 9.97 -20.10
CA GLY A 326 15.48 8.59 -20.26
C GLY A 326 16.02 7.82 -21.49
N GLY A 327 17.32 7.55 -21.52
CA GLY A 327 17.97 6.70 -22.51
C GLY A 327 18.77 5.59 -21.82
N THR A 328 18.30 4.35 -21.93
CA THR A 328 19.01 3.14 -21.50
C THR A 328 20.23 2.88 -22.39
N ALA A 329 21.34 3.58 -22.14
CA ALA A 329 22.63 3.20 -22.68
C ALA A 329 23.28 2.16 -21.75
N ILE A 330 22.87 0.90 -21.89
CA ILE A 330 23.58 -0.25 -21.32
C ILE A 330 24.90 -0.36 -22.09
N ARG A 331 26.00 0.12 -21.51
CA ARG A 331 27.35 -0.24 -21.97
C ARG A 331 27.94 -1.29 -21.04
N ASP A 332 28.67 -2.22 -21.67
CA ASP A 332 29.32 -3.44 -21.20
C ASP A 332 29.68 -3.53 -19.70
N PRO A 333 29.73 -4.75 -19.13
CA PRO A 333 30.03 -4.97 -17.72
C PRO A 333 31.33 -4.28 -17.34
N CYS A 334 31.23 -3.25 -16.50
CA CYS A 334 32.38 -2.58 -15.92
C CYS A 334 33.30 -3.63 -15.29
N ARG A 335 34.51 -3.73 -15.84
CA ARG A 335 35.64 -4.45 -15.25
C ARG A 335 35.70 -4.12 -13.78
N LEU A 336 35.79 -5.15 -12.94
CA LEU A 336 36.13 -5.06 -11.52
C LEU A 336 37.30 -4.07 -11.37
N ILE A 337 37.03 -2.87 -10.86
CA ILE A 337 38.10 -2.01 -10.36
C ILE A 337 38.34 -2.53 -8.95
N THR A 338 39.34 -3.40 -8.81
CA THR A 338 39.95 -3.70 -7.51
C THR A 338 40.45 -2.39 -6.92
N VAL A 339 39.66 -1.78 -6.03
CA VAL A 339 40.13 -0.71 -5.16
C VAL A 339 40.94 -1.41 -4.07
N GLY A 340 42.26 -1.38 -4.24
CA GLY A 340 43.20 -1.85 -3.24
C GLY A 340 43.16 -0.93 -2.02
N THR A 341 42.36 -1.28 -1.03
CA THR A 341 42.58 -0.86 0.36
C THR A 341 42.74 -2.12 1.19
N THR A 342 43.99 -2.49 1.43
CA THR A 342 44.38 -3.48 2.44
C THR A 342 43.88 -2.97 3.79
N VAL A 343 42.83 -3.61 4.31
CA VAL A 343 42.47 -3.52 5.73
C VAL A 343 42.90 -4.85 6.32
N ASP A 344 44.07 -4.85 6.96
CA ASP A 344 44.62 -6.01 7.64
C ASP A 344 43.77 -6.36 8.87
N PHE A 345 43.25 -7.59 8.91
CA PHE A 345 42.83 -8.24 10.17
C PHE A 345 43.24 -9.72 10.18
N PRO A 346 43.56 -10.27 11.37
CA PRO A 346 44.33 -11.50 11.50
C PRO A 346 43.46 -12.77 11.38
N ILE A 347 44.01 -13.72 10.61
CA ILE A 347 43.93 -15.19 10.75
C ILE A 347 42.61 -15.90 10.36
N ALA A 348 42.78 -16.76 9.34
CA ALA A 348 42.13 -18.04 9.05
C ALA A 348 40.71 -18.07 8.41
N ALA A 349 40.67 -17.95 7.08
CA ALA A 349 39.87 -18.85 6.23
C ALA A 349 40.45 -18.90 4.81
N ARG A 350 40.86 -20.09 4.36
CA ARG A 350 41.36 -20.35 3.00
C ARG A 350 40.19 -20.41 2.02
N PHE A 351 40.17 -19.61 0.95
CA PHE A 351 39.43 -19.96 -0.28
C PHE A 351 40.19 -19.54 -1.54
N ARG A 352 40.15 -20.44 -2.54
CA ARG A 352 40.87 -20.39 -3.83
C ARG A 352 40.30 -19.31 -4.73
N VAL A 353 41.18 -18.45 -5.26
CA VAL A 353 40.91 -17.63 -6.44
C VAL A 353 41.14 -18.50 -7.69
N ALA A 354 40.11 -18.73 -8.48
CA ALA A 354 40.25 -19.31 -9.81
C ALA A 354 40.69 -18.21 -10.78
N SER A 355 42.00 -18.11 -11.02
CA SER A 355 42.57 -17.31 -12.10
C SER A 355 42.56 -18.11 -13.40
N GLN A 356 41.82 -17.67 -14.42
CA GLN A 356 42.22 -17.89 -15.81
C GLN A 356 41.96 -16.64 -16.65
N THR A 357 42.94 -15.75 -16.64
CA THR A 357 43.17 -14.74 -17.66
C THR A 357 43.93 -15.39 -18.82
N SER A 358 43.26 -15.66 -19.94
CA SER A 358 43.95 -15.90 -21.21
C SER A 358 44.31 -14.55 -21.85
N PHE A 359 45.60 -14.18 -21.76
CA PHE A 359 46.17 -13.02 -22.44
C PHE A 359 46.14 -13.22 -23.97
N ARG A 360 45.46 -12.32 -24.69
CA ARG A 360 45.80 -12.04 -26.10
C ARG A 360 46.66 -10.77 -26.14
N LYS A 361 47.92 -10.92 -26.57
CA LYS A 361 48.80 -9.82 -26.97
C LYS A 361 48.16 -9.06 -28.15
N ILE A 362 48.06 -7.74 -28.06
CA ILE A 362 47.86 -6.85 -29.21
C ILE A 362 49.13 -6.01 -29.37
N PRO A 363 49.64 -5.77 -30.60
CA PRO A 363 50.98 -5.21 -30.83
C PRO A 363 51.04 -3.70 -30.58
N SER A 364 52.25 -3.25 -30.24
CA SER A 364 52.66 -1.85 -30.11
C SER A 364 52.40 -1.02 -31.36
N TRP A 365 51.74 0.13 -31.22
CA TRP A 365 51.73 1.20 -32.23
C TRP A 365 52.54 2.40 -31.73
N ARG A 366 53.53 2.81 -32.55
CA ARG A 366 54.33 4.03 -32.40
C ARG A 366 53.76 5.13 -33.30
N SER A 367 54.01 6.37 -32.86
CA SER A 367 54.17 7.61 -33.65
C SER A 367 52.87 8.21 -34.22
N THR A 368 52.64 9.53 -34.29
CA THR A 368 53.50 10.73 -34.34
C THR A 368 52.71 11.96 -33.85
N TRP A 369 53.37 12.93 -33.24
CA TRP A 369 52.87 14.31 -33.05
C TRP A 369 52.83 15.06 -34.40
N PRO A 370 52.08 16.18 -34.48
CA PRO A 370 52.80 17.46 -34.58
C PRO A 370 52.21 18.59 -33.70
N SER A 371 53.13 19.45 -33.30
CA SER A 371 53.01 20.72 -32.58
C SER A 371 52.40 21.86 -33.40
N SER A 372 51.56 22.67 -32.74
CA SER A 372 51.41 24.16 -32.75
C SER A 372 51.39 24.93 -34.10
N PRO A 373 50.79 26.14 -34.16
CA PRO A 373 51.19 27.31 -33.36
C PRO A 373 50.33 27.59 -32.13
#